data_AF-A0A7X8ZS68-F1
#
_entry.id   AF-A0A7X8ZS68-F1
#
_cell.length_a   1.000
_cell.length_b   1.000
_cell.length_c   1.000
_cell.angle_alpha   90.00
_cell.angle_beta   90.00
_cell.angle_gamma   90.00
#
_symmetry.space_group_name_H-M   'P 1'
#
loop_
_entity.id
_entity.type
_entity.pdbx_description
1 polymer ?
#
loop_
_entity_poly.entity_id
_entity_poly.type
_entity_poly.pdbx_seq_one_letter_code
_entity_poly.pdbx_strand_id
1 'polypeptide(L)'
;AISKLILKAGGGNIFLVYTIIVWASVLLSAFIDNIPYVLTMLYIIPSIGAGLGLAQPVVLYFGLLIGATLGGNLTPIGASANIAALGILRKNGYEVKAREFMKYGIPFTLAAVMTGYLLNWFIWGI
;
A
#
# COMPACT_ATOMS: atom_id res chain seq x y z
N ALA A 1 -0.15 -7.38 -19.18
CA ALA A 1 1.30 -7.61 -18.95
C ALA A 1 1.63 -7.67 -17.46
N ILE A 2 1.27 -6.64 -16.67
CA ILE A 2 1.56 -6.55 -15.22
C ILE A 2 0.90 -7.69 -14.40
N SER A 3 -0.37 -8.02 -14.66
CA SER A 3 -1.05 -9.14 -13.97
C SER A 3 -0.31 -10.47 -14.11
N LYS A 4 0.16 -10.80 -15.32
CA LYS A 4 0.95 -12.02 -15.58
C LYS A 4 2.27 -12.03 -14.82
N LEU A 5 2.92 -10.87 -14.66
CA LEU A 5 4.16 -10.75 -13.89
C LEU A 5 3.90 -11.00 -12.40
N ILE A 6 2.85 -10.41 -11.83
CA ILE A 6 2.46 -10.62 -10.43
C ILE A 6 2.08 -12.09 -10.18
N LEU A 7 1.30 -12.71 -11.08
CA LEU A 7 0.92 -14.11 -10.98
C LEU A 7 2.14 -15.05 -11.05
N LYS A 8 3.07 -14.78 -11.97
CA LYS A 8 4.31 -15.56 -12.08
C LYS A 8 5.19 -15.40 -10.84
N ALA A 9 5.31 -14.19 -10.31
CA ALA A 9 6.07 -13.91 -9.09
C ALA A 9 5.46 -14.59 -7.85
N GLY A 10 4.12 -14.65 -7.78
CA GLY A 10 3.41 -15.34 -6.70
C GLY A 10 3.28 -16.86 -6.89
N GLY A 11 3.74 -17.42 -8.01
CA GLY A 11 3.69 -18.87 -8.27
C GLY A 11 2.28 -19.48 -8.25
N GLY A 12 1.24 -18.69 -8.53
CA GLY A 12 -0.16 -19.12 -8.41
C GLY A 12 -0.67 -19.26 -6.96
N ASN A 13 0.13 -18.92 -5.95
CA ASN A 13 -0.28 -18.93 -4.56
C ASN A 13 -0.95 -17.60 -4.17
N ILE A 14 -2.21 -17.67 -3.71
CA ILE A 14 -3.01 -16.49 -3.34
C ILE A 14 -2.33 -15.67 -2.24
N PHE A 15 -1.74 -16.32 -1.22
CA PHE A 15 -1.03 -15.64 -0.13
C PHE A 15 0.19 -14.87 -0.64
N LEU A 16 0.97 -15.45 -1.54
CA LEU A 16 2.14 -14.78 -2.11
C LEU A 16 1.73 -13.60 -3.00
N VAL A 17 0.72 -13.78 -3.85
CA VAL A 17 0.18 -12.68 -4.66
C VAL A 17 -0.38 -11.56 -3.79
N TYR A 18 -1.14 -11.89 -2.75
CA TYR A 18 -1.61 -10.95 -1.75
C TYR A 18 -0.45 -10.16 -1.12
N THR A 19 0.57 -10.87 -0.66
CA THR A 19 1.76 -10.28 -0.04
C THR A 19 2.49 -9.33 -0.99
N ILE A 20 2.65 -9.72 -2.25
CA ILE A 20 3.24 -8.87 -3.30
C ILE A 20 2.40 -7.61 -3.48
N ILE A 21 1.08 -7.72 -3.57
CA ILE A 21 0.19 -6.56 -3.73
C ILE A 21 0.37 -5.61 -2.55
N VAL A 22 0.24 -6.07 -1.31
CA VAL A 22 0.33 -5.19 -0.13
C VAL A 22 1.67 -4.44 -0.09
N TRP A 23 2.79 -5.16 -0.18
CA TRP A 23 4.10 -4.53 0.01
C TRP A 23 4.55 -3.72 -1.20
N ALA A 24 4.19 -4.11 -2.43
CA ALA A 24 4.39 -3.25 -3.59
C ALA A 24 3.56 -1.97 -3.48
N SER A 25 2.31 -2.06 -3.00
CA SER A 25 1.47 -0.90 -2.74
C SER A 25 2.08 0.03 -1.70
N VAL A 26 2.60 -0.50 -0.58
CA VAL A 26 3.28 0.29 0.46
C VAL A 26 4.45 1.08 -0.13
N LEU A 27 5.30 0.42 -0.93
CA LEU A 27 6.48 1.04 -1.51
C LEU A 27 6.14 2.08 -2.59
N LEU A 28 5.14 1.81 -3.43
CA LEU A 28 4.74 2.73 -4.49
C LEU A 28 4.03 3.98 -3.91
N SER A 29 3.14 3.77 -2.94
CA SER A 29 2.42 4.85 -2.24
C SER A 29 3.36 5.78 -1.46
N ALA A 30 4.54 5.30 -1.05
CA ALA A 30 5.56 6.14 -0.44
C ALA A 30 6.02 7.32 -1.32
N PHE A 31 5.77 7.28 -2.64
CA PHE A 31 6.21 8.31 -3.58
C PHE A 31 5.12 8.80 -4.54
N ILE A 32 4.05 8.04 -4.72
CA ILE A 32 2.97 8.31 -5.67
C ILE A 32 1.68 8.52 -4.88
N ASP A 33 0.89 9.52 -5.29
CA ASP A 33 -0.43 9.72 -4.70
C ASP A 33 -1.31 8.47 -4.85
N ASN A 34 -2.13 8.23 -3.84
CA ASN A 34 -2.83 6.96 -3.67
C ASN A 34 -3.95 6.78 -4.71
N ILE A 35 -4.55 7.89 -5.16
CA ILE A 35 -5.68 7.88 -6.11
C ILE A 35 -5.28 7.26 -7.46
N PRO A 36 -4.29 7.78 -8.21
CA PRO A 36 -3.94 7.22 -9.51
C PRO A 36 -3.42 5.77 -9.39
N TYR A 37 -2.72 5.45 -8.31
CA TYR A 37 -2.25 4.09 -8.07
C TYR A 37 -3.39 3.09 -7.86
N VAL A 38 -4.33 3.40 -6.96
CA VAL A 38 -5.49 2.54 -6.70
C VAL A 38 -6.35 2.38 -7.95
N LEU A 39 -6.60 3.45 -8.70
CA LEU A 39 -7.34 3.39 -9.96
C LEU A 39 -6.71 2.41 -10.94
N THR A 40 -5.38 2.45 -11.09
CA THR A 40 -4.65 1.52 -11.96
C THR A 40 -4.83 0.08 -11.51
N MET A 41 -4.66 -0.19 -10.21
CA MET A 41 -4.75 -1.53 -9.66
C MET A 41 -6.18 -2.09 -9.65
N LEU A 42 -7.22 -1.24 -9.57
CA LEU A 42 -8.62 -1.64 -9.69
C LEU A 42 -8.92 -2.35 -11.02
N TYR A 43 -8.27 -1.94 -12.11
CA TYR A 43 -8.41 -2.61 -13.41
C TYR A 43 -7.55 -3.88 -13.53
N ILE A 44 -6.50 -4.03 -12.71
CA ILE A 44 -5.55 -5.15 -12.77
C ILE A 44 -6.00 -6.33 -11.88
N ILE A 45 -6.52 -6.05 -10.69
CA ILE A 45 -6.91 -7.07 -9.69
C ILE A 45 -7.92 -8.10 -10.24
N PRO A 46 -8.97 -7.75 -11.01
CA PRO A 46 -9.87 -8.73 -11.60
C PRO A 46 -9.15 -9.78 -12.46
N SER A 47 -8.17 -9.33 -13.26
CA SER A 47 -7.38 -10.23 -14.11
C SER A 47 -6.48 -11.16 -13.30
N ILE A 48 -5.96 -10.68 -12.15
CA ILE A 48 -5.19 -11.49 -11.22
C ILE A 48 -6.11 -12.52 -10.53
N GLY A 49 -7.28 -12.08 -10.05
CA GLY A 49 -8.28 -12.94 -9.43
C GLY A 49 -8.72 -14.08 -10.34
N ALA A 50 -9.04 -13.78 -11.61
CA ALA A 50 -9.36 -14.79 -12.61
C ALA A 50 -8.21 -15.80 -12.82
N GLY A 51 -6.96 -15.33 -12.85
CA GLY A 51 -5.78 -16.19 -12.95
C GLY A 51 -5.51 -17.07 -11.73
N LEU A 52 -6.10 -16.74 -10.58
CA LEU A 52 -6.04 -17.52 -9.33
C LEU A 52 -7.31 -18.35 -9.08
N GLY A 53 -8.30 -18.31 -9.99
CA GLY A 53 -9.58 -18.99 -9.80
C GLY A 53 -10.50 -18.34 -8.75
N LEU A 54 -10.26 -17.08 -8.39
CA LEU A 54 -11.08 -16.34 -7.42
C LEU A 54 -12.29 -15.71 -8.11
N ALA A 55 -13.50 -16.09 -7.70
CA ALA A 55 -14.73 -15.44 -8.16
C ALA A 55 -14.81 -13.97 -7.74
N GLN A 56 -14.32 -13.65 -6.53
CA GLN A 56 -14.20 -12.29 -6.02
C GLN A 56 -12.86 -12.13 -5.29
N PRO A 57 -11.90 -11.35 -5.81
CA PRO A 57 -10.58 -11.18 -5.20
C PRO A 57 -10.58 -10.16 -4.04
N VAL A 58 -11.50 -10.30 -3.09
CA VAL A 58 -11.72 -9.37 -1.97
C VAL A 58 -10.45 -9.16 -1.13
N VAL A 59 -9.75 -10.25 -0.81
CA VAL A 59 -8.47 -10.20 -0.08
C VAL A 59 -7.42 -9.35 -0.78
N LEU A 60 -7.41 -9.32 -2.12
CA LEU A 60 -6.46 -8.54 -2.90
C LEU A 60 -6.85 -7.06 -2.95
N TYR A 61 -8.15 -6.75 -3.00
CA TYR A 61 -8.63 -5.36 -2.95
C TYR A 61 -8.33 -4.70 -1.60
N PHE A 62 -8.64 -5.37 -0.49
CA PHE A 62 -8.28 -4.84 0.81
C PHE A 62 -6.77 -4.83 1.04
N GLY A 63 -6.02 -5.78 0.49
CA GLY A 63 -4.56 -5.73 0.45
C GLY A 63 -4.02 -4.47 -0.23
N LEU A 64 -4.55 -4.17 -1.42
CA LEU A 64 -4.25 -2.93 -2.13
C LEU A 64 -4.57 -1.71 -1.26
N LEU A 65 -5.76 -1.65 -0.65
CA LEU A 65 -6.16 -0.53 0.20
C LEU A 65 -5.23 -0.35 1.40
N ILE A 66 -4.84 -1.43 2.09
CA ILE A 66 -3.91 -1.38 3.22
C ILE A 66 -2.59 -0.76 2.78
N GLY A 67 -1.98 -1.29 1.71
CA GLY A 67 -0.68 -0.79 1.27
C GLY A 67 -0.75 0.60 0.66
N ALA A 68 -1.76 0.86 -0.16
CA ALA A 68 -1.91 2.13 -0.88
C ALA A 68 -2.32 3.28 0.03
N THR A 69 -3.02 3.05 1.14
CA THR A 69 -3.47 4.15 2.01
C THR A 69 -2.50 4.41 3.15
N LEU A 70 -1.83 3.38 3.65
CA LEU A 70 -0.87 3.51 4.75
C LEU A 70 0.54 3.83 4.25
N GLY A 71 0.94 3.32 3.08
CA GLY A 71 2.30 3.47 2.54
C GLY A 71 2.77 4.92 2.36
N GLY A 72 1.86 5.85 2.04
CA GLY A 72 2.18 7.27 1.86
C GLY A 72 2.75 7.96 3.10
N ASN A 73 2.60 7.35 4.28
CA ASN A 73 3.17 7.83 5.53
C ASN A 73 4.65 7.45 5.73
N LEU A 74 5.23 6.66 4.82
CA LEU A 74 6.66 6.34 4.85
C LEU A 74 7.53 7.55 4.50
N THR A 75 7.03 8.52 3.75
CA THR A 75 7.80 9.70 3.33
C THR A 75 6.99 10.98 3.50
N PRO A 76 7.65 12.14 3.64
CA PRO A 76 6.95 13.42 3.76
C PRO A 76 6.17 13.82 2.49
N ILE A 77 6.47 13.23 1.33
CA ILE A 77 5.85 13.57 0.05
C ILE A 77 4.80 12.54 -0.41
N GLY A 78 4.74 11.37 0.23
CA GLY A 78 3.86 10.27 -0.18
C GLY A 78 2.37 10.58 -0.01
N ALA A 79 2.02 11.57 0.83
CA ALA A 79 0.63 12.03 0.98
C ALA A 79 0.56 13.56 1.08
N SER A 80 -0.50 14.13 0.49
CA SER A 80 -0.80 15.56 0.57
C SER A 80 -0.99 16.04 2.02
N ALA A 81 -1.52 15.19 2.90
CA ALA A 81 -1.65 15.47 4.33
C ALA A 81 -0.29 15.68 5.02
N ASN A 82 0.74 14.92 4.63
CA ASN A 82 2.09 15.06 5.19
C ASN A 82 2.70 16.40 4.78
N ILE A 83 2.55 16.77 3.51
CA ILE A 83 3.00 18.07 2.99
C ILE A 83 2.28 19.23 3.70
N ALA A 84 0.97 19.11 3.91
CA ALA A 84 0.18 20.11 4.62
C ALA A 84 0.63 20.25 6.09
N ALA A 85 0.83 19.15 6.80
CA ALA A 85 1.31 19.15 8.18
C ALA A 85 2.70 19.80 8.30
N LEU A 86 3.63 19.48 7.40
CA LEU A 86 4.95 20.09 7.35
C LEU A 86 4.87 21.59 7.01
N GLY A 87 3.95 22.00 6.13
CA GLY A 87 3.69 23.40 5.82
C GLY A 87 3.19 24.18 7.05
N ILE A 88 2.31 23.58 7.85
CA ILE A 88 1.83 24.17 9.11
C ILE A 88 2.98 24.30 10.11
N LEU A 89 3.81 23.27 10.29
CA LEU A 89 4.97 23.31 11.18
C LEU A 89 5.94 24.42 10.77
N ARG A 90 6.25 24.51 9.48
CA ARG A 90 7.14 25.55 8.93
C ARG A 90 6.59 26.95 9.17
N LYS A 91 5.27 27.16 9.00
CA LYS A 91 4.60 28.44 9.30
C LYS A 91 4.73 28.83 10.78
N ASN A 92 4.82 27.86 11.68
CA ASN A 92 5.02 28.08 13.11
C ASN A 92 6.51 28.10 13.53
N GLY A 93 7.45 28.13 12.57
CA GLY A 93 8.88 28.21 12.85
C GLY A 93 9.56 26.86 13.14
N TYR A 94 8.87 25.73 12.96
CA TYR A 94 9.44 24.40 13.12
C TYR A 94 9.81 23.79 11.76
N GLU A 95 11.09 23.54 11.53
CA GLU A 95 11.55 22.84 10.33
C GLU A 95 11.81 21.36 10.64
N VAL A 96 11.00 20.48 10.05
CA VAL A 96 11.19 19.03 10.15
C VAL A 96 11.90 18.51 8.91
N LYS A 97 13.07 17.89 9.11
CA LYS A 97 13.81 17.26 8.00
C LYS A 97 13.14 15.96 7.58
N ALA A 98 13.29 15.57 6.31
CA ALA A 98 12.75 14.31 5.80
C ALA A 98 13.17 13.09 6.66
N ARG A 99 14.44 13.05 7.10
CA ARG A 99 14.95 11.98 7.98
C ARG A 99 14.21 11.92 9.33
N GLU A 100 13.83 13.06 9.87
CA GLU A 100 13.12 13.15 11.14
C GLU A 100 11.67 12.69 10.97
N PHE A 101 10.99 13.15 9.93
CA PHE A 101 9.67 12.64 9.56
C PHE A 101 9.69 11.12 9.41
N MET A 102 10.63 10.58 8.61
CA MET A 102 10.74 9.15 8.34
C MET A 102 11.09 8.34 9.60
N LYS A 103 11.88 8.89 10.53
CA LYS A 103 12.22 8.23 11.81
C LYS A 103 10.97 7.87 12.61
N TYR A 104 9.95 8.72 12.57
CA TYR A 104 8.67 8.46 13.24
C TYR A 104 7.68 7.76 12.30
N GLY A 105 7.55 8.21 11.05
CA GLY A 105 6.59 7.69 10.08
C GLY A 105 6.79 6.20 9.77
N ILE A 106 8.04 5.74 9.60
CA ILE A 106 8.32 4.36 9.19
C ILE A 106 7.82 3.34 10.22
N PRO A 107 8.21 3.39 11.52
CA PRO A 107 7.74 2.41 12.51
C PRO A 107 6.21 2.38 12.65
N PHE A 108 5.55 3.54 12.70
CA PHE A 108 4.10 3.62 12.82
C PHE A 108 3.39 3.06 11.58
N THR A 109 3.90 3.38 10.39
CA THR A 109 3.34 2.87 9.13
C THR A 109 3.48 1.36 9.05
N LEU A 110 4.65 0.82 9.37
CA LEU A 110 4.89 -0.62 9.34
C LEU A 110 4.00 -1.35 10.37
N ALA A 111 3.83 -0.81 11.57
CA ALA A 111 2.93 -1.41 12.56
C ALA A 111 1.47 -1.43 12.07
N ALA A 112 0.99 -0.33 11.47
CA ALA A 112 -0.36 -0.24 10.91
C ALA A 112 -0.54 -1.18 9.72
N VAL A 113 0.43 -1.21 8.79
CA VAL A 113 0.44 -2.13 7.63
C VAL A 113 0.44 -3.57 8.09
N MET A 114 1.29 -3.95 9.05
CA MET A 114 1.34 -5.31 9.59
C MET A 114 0.02 -5.71 10.23
N THR A 115 -0.59 -4.81 11.01
CA THR A 115 -1.90 -5.05 11.63
C THR A 115 -2.97 -5.29 10.57
N GLY A 116 -3.08 -4.40 9.57
CA GLY A 116 -4.02 -4.56 8.47
C GLY A 116 -3.74 -5.81 7.64
N TYR A 117 -2.47 -6.10 7.36
CA TYR A 117 -2.02 -7.25 6.59
C TYR A 117 -2.48 -8.57 7.23
N LEU A 118 -2.22 -8.73 8.53
CA LEU A 118 -2.60 -9.91 9.28
C LEU A 118 -4.13 -10.04 9.41
N LEU A 119 -4.82 -8.95 9.76
CA LEU A 119 -6.28 -8.96 9.91
C LEU A 119 -6.98 -9.28 8.59
N ASN A 120 -6.55 -8.67 7.49
CA ASN A 120 -7.14 -8.92 6.19
C ASN A 120 -6.93 -10.36 5.73
N TRP A 121 -5.73 -10.91 5.95
CA TRP A 121 -5.48 -12.32 5.66
C TRP A 121 -6.35 -13.23 6.53
N PHE A 122 -6.52 -12.92 7.81
CA PHE A 122 -7.35 -13.73 8.71
C PHE A 122 -8.84 -13.70 8.34
N ILE A 123 -9.36 -12.56 7.87
CA ILE A 123 -10.78 -12.40 7.53
C ILE A 123 -11.09 -12.91 6.12
N TRP A 124 -10.21 -12.70 5.13
CA TRP A 124 -10.49 -12.91 3.71
C TRP A 124 -9.53 -13.86 3.00
N GLY A 125 -8.47 -14.33 3.65
CA GLY A 125 -7.39 -15.13 3.03
C GLY A 125 -7.72 -16.59 2.74
N ILE A 126 -8.95 -17.03 3.02
CA ILE A 126 -9.45 -18.40 2.86
C ILE A 126 -10.91 -18.34 2.38
#